data_AF-A0A183FKW9-F1
#
_entry.id   AF-A0A183FKW9-F1
#
_cell.length_a   1.000
_cell.length_b   1.000
_cell.length_c   1.000
_cell.angle_alpha   90.00
_cell.angle_beta   90.00
_cell.angle_gamma   90.00
#
_symmetry.space_group_name_H-M   'P 1'
#
loop_
_entity.id
_entity.type
_entity.pdbx_description
1 polymer ?
#
loop_
_entity_poly.entity_id
_entity_poly.type
_entity_poly.pdbx_seq_one_letter_code
_entity_poly.pdbx_strand_id
1 'polypeptide(L)'
;MSLHLRASTLHLRDDQRRAVQMGLSKQPILVIQAAYGFGKTVTGAYLAAQIAAAGQNFVIVTATMNVACAQFTEALRRLDDHRRLPVLRFVADSALADGIPTTPVDINTILQSLVERYGDRMEVDEAHHCQVYSDGRRLLEILLSNPDAALNLTDEEREEYRIADRDNSDATEDAVKVMLRVRFPSIVCMTTASLLNITSQGELFYDLLSTCTIHISDEASQIPEPAFVTLACRFQAQHIVIGDINQLQPHVRCPQSSRPA
;
A
#
# COMPACT_ATOMS: atom_id res chain seq x y z
N MET A 1 24.71 -9.19 -8.85
CA MET A 1 23.30 -8.86 -9.11
C MET A 1 23.21 -7.35 -9.19
N SER A 2 22.73 -6.84 -10.32
CA SER A 2 22.71 -5.42 -10.65
C SER A 2 21.26 -5.00 -10.84
N LEU A 3 20.91 -3.80 -10.36
CA LEU A 3 19.58 -3.21 -10.46
C LEU A 3 19.64 -2.02 -11.42
N HIS A 4 18.76 -1.99 -12.41
CA HIS A 4 18.60 -0.80 -13.24
C HIS A 4 17.58 0.14 -12.58
N LEU A 5 18.03 1.34 -12.20
CA LEU A 5 17.25 2.37 -11.50
C LEU A 5 17.18 3.66 -12.32
N ARG A 6 16.05 3.92 -12.99
CA ARG A 6 15.77 5.12 -13.80
C ARG A 6 17.02 5.78 -14.43
N ALA A 7 17.77 5.01 -15.21
CA ALA A 7 19.03 5.38 -15.91
C ALA A 7 20.37 5.24 -15.14
N SER A 8 20.38 4.60 -13.97
CA SER A 8 21.60 4.23 -13.23
C SER A 8 21.63 2.73 -12.97
N THR A 9 22.83 2.14 -12.85
CA THR A 9 22.98 0.74 -12.43
C THR A 9 23.49 0.68 -11.00
N LEU A 10 22.69 0.15 -10.09
CA LEU A 10 23.09 -0.09 -8.70
C LEU A 10 23.50 -1.54 -8.53
N HIS A 11 24.76 -1.77 -8.15
CA HIS A 11 25.22 -3.10 -7.79
C HIS A 11 24.89 -3.39 -6.32
N LEU A 12 24.13 -4.45 -6.08
CA LEU A 12 23.87 -4.89 -4.70
C LEU A 12 25.16 -5.41 -4.06
N ARG A 13 25.38 -5.00 -2.82
CA ARG A 13 26.45 -5.50 -1.96
C ARG A 13 26.21 -6.98 -1.60
N ASP A 14 27.24 -7.66 -1.10
CA ASP A 14 27.16 -9.11 -0.84
C ASP A 14 26.13 -9.48 0.24
N ASP A 15 25.97 -8.63 1.25
CA ASP A 15 24.93 -8.72 2.28
C ASP A 15 23.52 -8.59 1.67
N GLN A 16 23.29 -7.56 0.85
CA GLN A 16 22.01 -7.33 0.17
C GLN A 16 21.68 -8.48 -0.80
N ARG A 17 22.68 -9.00 -1.54
CA ARG A 17 22.51 -10.16 -2.41
C ARG A 17 22.10 -11.41 -1.64
N ARG A 18 22.76 -11.68 -0.50
CA ARG A 18 22.41 -12.80 0.37
C ARG A 18 21.00 -12.65 0.93
N ALA A 19 20.62 -11.46 1.37
CA ALA A 19 19.27 -11.17 1.85
C ALA A 19 18.20 -11.48 0.78
N VAL A 20 18.43 -11.07 -0.46
CA VAL A 20 17.52 -11.39 -1.58
C VAL A 20 17.46 -12.89 -1.85
N GLN A 21 18.62 -13.56 -1.93
CA GLN A 21 18.66 -15.01 -2.16
C GLN A 21 17.93 -15.79 -1.07
N MET A 22 18.10 -15.40 0.20
CA MET A 22 17.38 -16.00 1.32
C MET A 22 15.87 -15.72 1.22
N GLY A 23 15.47 -14.50 0.84
CA GLY A 23 14.05 -14.17 0.63
C GLY A 23 13.38 -15.04 -0.43
N LEU A 24 14.11 -15.39 -1.48
CA LEU A 24 13.65 -16.27 -2.54
C LEU A 24 13.63 -17.76 -2.16
N SER A 25 14.27 -18.15 -1.05
CA SER A 25 14.40 -19.55 -0.63
C SER A 25 13.14 -20.14 0.05
N LYS A 26 12.01 -19.42 0.03
CA LYS A 26 10.69 -19.85 0.57
C LYS A 26 10.70 -20.28 2.04
N GLN A 27 11.58 -19.69 2.86
CA GLN A 27 11.53 -19.87 4.31
C GLN A 27 10.24 -19.24 4.86
N PRO A 28 9.52 -19.89 5.80
CA PRO A 28 8.26 -19.34 6.33
C PRO A 28 8.42 -17.97 6.98
N ILE A 29 9.55 -17.73 7.64
CA ILE A 29 9.90 -16.44 8.24
C ILE A 29 11.37 -16.14 7.91
N LEU A 30 11.63 -14.93 7.42
CA LEU A 30 12.97 -14.38 7.23
C LEU A 30 13.07 -13.03 7.93
N VAL A 31 14.12 -12.84 8.73
CA VAL A 31 14.42 -11.56 9.39
C VAL A 31 15.68 -10.96 8.78
N ILE A 32 15.58 -9.72 8.31
CA ILE A 32 16.66 -8.93 7.72
C ILE A 32 16.93 -7.74 8.64
N GLN A 33 17.96 -7.88 9.48
CA GLN A 33 18.49 -6.78 10.29
C GLN A 33 19.42 -5.93 9.42
N ALA A 34 19.08 -4.65 9.25
CA ALA A 34 19.88 -3.76 8.42
C ALA A 34 19.88 -2.33 8.96
N ALA A 35 21.09 -1.76 9.09
CA ALA A 35 21.27 -0.45 9.69
C ALA A 35 20.78 0.70 8.79
N TYR A 36 20.67 1.89 9.36
CA TYR A 36 20.34 3.12 8.61
C TYR A 36 21.32 3.34 7.45
N GLY A 37 20.81 3.68 6.27
CA GLY A 37 21.64 3.94 5.08
C GLY A 37 22.14 2.68 4.34
N PHE A 38 21.83 1.47 4.79
CA PHE A 38 22.23 0.22 4.12
C PHE A 38 21.30 -0.20 2.97
N GLY A 39 20.37 0.67 2.55
CA GLY A 39 19.48 0.40 1.43
C GLY A 39 18.42 -0.67 1.74
N LYS A 40 17.92 -0.73 2.98
CA LYS A 40 16.81 -1.60 3.42
C LYS A 40 15.63 -1.57 2.45
N THR A 41 15.08 -0.37 2.27
CA THR A 41 13.89 -0.15 1.43
C THR A 41 14.14 -0.55 -0.02
N VAL A 42 15.31 -0.25 -0.59
CA VAL A 42 15.66 -0.63 -1.97
C VAL A 42 15.80 -2.15 -2.09
N THR A 43 16.45 -2.80 -1.12
CA THR A 43 16.63 -4.26 -1.09
C THR A 43 15.27 -4.96 -0.93
N GLY A 44 14.41 -4.46 -0.03
CA GLY A 44 13.06 -4.96 0.17
C GLY A 44 12.18 -4.78 -1.07
N ALA A 45 12.21 -3.61 -1.70
CA ALA A 45 11.47 -3.34 -2.93
C ALA A 45 11.93 -4.25 -4.07
N TYR A 46 13.24 -4.43 -4.24
CA TYR A 46 13.75 -5.35 -5.24
C TYR A 46 13.34 -6.81 -4.98
N LEU A 47 13.43 -7.25 -3.72
CA LEU A 47 12.97 -8.59 -3.33
C LEU A 47 11.48 -8.78 -3.62
N ALA A 48 10.63 -7.81 -3.25
CA ALA A 48 9.20 -7.83 -3.54
C ALA A 48 8.93 -7.92 -5.05
N ALA A 49 9.65 -7.12 -5.86
CA ALA A 49 9.51 -7.13 -7.31
C ALA A 49 9.96 -8.46 -7.94
N GLN A 50 11.08 -9.02 -7.49
CA GLN A 50 11.56 -10.33 -7.95
C GLN A 50 10.56 -11.45 -7.63
N ILE A 51 10.03 -11.43 -6.40
CA ILE A 51 9.02 -12.40 -5.96
C ILE A 51 7.75 -12.30 -6.80
N ALA A 52 7.23 -11.09 -6.99
CA ALA A 52 6.02 -10.84 -7.76
C ALA A 52 6.21 -11.17 -9.25
N ALA A 53 7.42 -10.98 -9.79
CA ALA A 53 7.74 -11.31 -11.17
C ALA A 53 7.98 -12.82 -11.42
N ALA A 54 8.39 -13.56 -10.39
CA ALA A 54 8.78 -14.97 -10.52
C ALA A 54 7.60 -15.98 -10.52
N GLY A 55 6.34 -15.53 -10.43
CA GLY A 55 5.16 -16.41 -10.46
C GLY A 55 3.85 -15.68 -10.16
N GLN A 56 2.77 -16.44 -9.91
CA GLN A 56 1.48 -15.91 -9.42
C GLN A 56 1.55 -15.56 -7.91
N ASN A 57 2.63 -14.92 -7.47
CA ASN A 57 2.76 -14.50 -6.07
C ASN A 57 2.10 -13.13 -5.89
N PHE A 58 1.10 -13.08 -5.02
CA PHE A 58 0.58 -11.82 -4.51
C PHE A 58 1.38 -11.40 -3.28
N VAL A 59 1.99 -10.21 -3.36
CA VAL A 59 2.87 -9.65 -2.31
C VAL A 59 2.18 -8.49 -1.61
N ILE A 60 2.08 -8.57 -0.29
CA ILE A 60 1.69 -7.44 0.55
C ILE A 60 2.94 -6.86 1.20
N VAL A 61 3.10 -5.54 1.12
CA VAL A 61 4.15 -4.81 1.81
C VAL A 61 3.51 -3.87 2.82
N THR A 62 3.99 -3.91 4.06
CA THR A 62 3.54 -3.00 5.12
C THR A 62 4.67 -2.28 5.82
N ALA A 63 4.39 -1.07 6.27
CA ALA A 63 5.19 -0.37 7.26
C ALA A 63 4.27 0.34 8.28
N THR A 64 4.81 0.75 9.41
CA THR A 64 4.02 1.49 10.43
C THR A 64 3.64 2.89 9.94
N MET A 65 4.49 3.55 9.15
CA MET A 65 4.29 4.94 8.71
C MET A 65 3.92 5.04 7.24
N ASN A 66 2.99 5.93 6.91
CA ASN A 66 2.60 6.23 5.53
C ASN A 66 3.78 6.67 4.65
N VAL A 67 4.73 7.42 5.22
CA VAL A 67 5.94 7.88 4.52
C VAL A 67 6.84 6.71 4.14
N ALA A 68 7.00 5.71 5.02
CA ALA A 68 7.77 4.51 4.70
C ALA A 68 7.13 3.72 3.56
N CYS A 69 5.80 3.56 3.58
CA CYS A 69 5.07 2.94 2.46
C CYS A 69 5.25 3.71 1.14
N ALA A 70 5.24 5.06 1.18
CA ALA A 70 5.50 5.88 0.00
C ALA A 70 6.92 5.68 -0.55
N GLN A 71 7.92 5.68 0.33
CA GLN A 71 9.32 5.47 -0.04
C GLN A 71 9.55 4.09 -0.65
N PHE A 72 8.96 3.04 -0.07
CA PHE A 72 9.02 1.69 -0.62
C PHE A 72 8.36 1.60 -1.99
N THR A 73 7.20 2.23 -2.14
CA THR A 73 6.45 2.28 -3.41
C THR A 73 7.23 3.01 -4.50
N GLU A 74 7.88 4.13 -4.16
CA GLU A 74 8.73 4.84 -5.12
C GLU A 74 10.00 4.05 -5.46
N ALA A 75 10.57 3.31 -4.51
CA ALA A 75 11.68 2.39 -4.78
C ALA A 75 11.27 1.30 -5.79
N LEU A 76 10.09 0.68 -5.62
CA LEU A 76 9.52 -0.27 -6.59
C LEU A 76 9.39 0.36 -7.99
N ARG A 77 8.83 1.57 -8.06
CA ARG A 77 8.63 2.30 -9.32
C ARG A 77 9.93 2.76 -9.98
N ARG A 78 11.06 2.71 -9.29
CA ARG A 78 12.37 3.05 -9.85
C ARG A 78 13.07 1.85 -10.48
N LEU A 79 12.64 0.62 -10.21
CA LEU A 79 13.22 -0.60 -10.77
C LEU A 79 12.82 -0.75 -12.25
N ASP A 80 13.74 -0.43 -13.16
CA ASP A 80 13.50 -0.42 -14.61
C ASP A 80 13.07 -1.80 -15.12
N ASP A 81 13.72 -2.85 -14.64
CA ASP A 81 13.44 -4.25 -14.99
C ASP A 81 12.04 -4.72 -14.54
N HIS A 82 11.39 -3.97 -13.64
CA HIS A 82 10.10 -4.32 -13.04
C HIS A 82 9.02 -3.23 -13.21
N ARG A 83 9.24 -2.24 -14.08
CA ARG A 83 8.29 -1.11 -14.30
C ARG A 83 6.87 -1.53 -14.68
N ARG A 84 6.71 -2.72 -15.25
CA ARG A 84 5.41 -3.26 -15.69
C ARG A 84 4.62 -3.93 -14.57
N LEU A 85 5.22 -4.15 -13.39
CA LEU A 85 4.48 -4.75 -12.28
C LEU A 85 3.33 -3.83 -11.85
N PRO A 86 2.09 -4.32 -11.77
CA PRO A 86 0.96 -3.55 -11.28
C PRO A 86 1.10 -3.41 -9.75
N VAL A 87 1.73 -2.31 -9.33
CA VAL A 87 1.81 -1.90 -7.93
C VAL A 87 0.56 -1.10 -7.58
N LEU A 88 0.02 -1.32 -6.39
CA LEU A 88 -1.05 -0.54 -5.78
C LEU A 88 -0.57 -0.09 -4.39
N ARG A 89 -0.79 1.17 -4.03
CA ARG A 89 -0.61 1.65 -2.67
C ARG A 89 -1.95 2.05 -2.09
N PHE A 90 -2.38 1.36 -1.04
CA PHE A 90 -3.57 1.76 -0.29
C PHE A 90 -3.20 2.89 0.66
N VAL A 91 -3.99 3.96 0.60
CA VAL A 91 -3.85 5.15 1.44
C VAL A 91 -5.23 5.52 1.93
N ALA A 92 -5.41 5.62 3.25
CA ALA A 92 -6.67 6.06 3.83
C ALA A 92 -6.87 7.57 3.64
N ASP A 93 -8.13 8.01 3.50
CA ASP A 93 -8.45 9.42 3.28
C ASP A 93 -8.02 10.33 4.43
N SER A 94 -8.10 9.85 5.68
CA SER A 94 -7.57 10.57 6.84
C SER A 94 -6.09 10.87 6.71
N ALA A 95 -5.31 9.96 6.11
CA ALA A 95 -3.90 10.19 5.90
C ALA A 95 -3.64 11.21 4.79
N LEU A 96 -4.49 11.28 3.76
CA LEU A 96 -4.39 12.30 2.71
C LEU A 96 -4.68 13.71 3.28
N ALA A 97 -5.64 13.83 4.19
CA ALA A 97 -5.91 15.07 4.91
C ALA A 97 -4.71 15.58 5.72
N ASP A 98 -3.87 14.67 6.24
CA ASP A 98 -2.63 14.98 6.96
C ASP A 98 -1.46 15.38 6.02
N GLY A 99 -1.69 15.49 4.71
CA GLY A 99 -0.68 15.95 3.74
C GLY A 99 0.45 14.95 3.50
N ILE A 100 0.19 13.65 3.67
CA ILE A 100 1.21 12.63 3.42
C ILE A 100 1.64 12.61 1.93
N PRO A 101 2.84 12.09 1.62
CA PRO A 101 3.27 11.95 0.24
C PRO A 101 2.34 11.06 -0.58
N THR A 102 1.89 11.58 -1.72
CA THR A 102 1.12 10.83 -2.71
C THR A 102 2.03 10.20 -3.76
N THR A 103 1.58 9.13 -4.40
CA THR A 103 2.27 8.47 -5.51
C THR A 103 1.30 8.17 -6.66
N PRO A 104 1.79 8.04 -7.91
CA PRO A 104 0.92 7.72 -9.06
C PRO A 104 0.30 6.31 -9.04
N VAL A 105 0.60 5.50 -8.01
CA VAL A 105 0.01 4.16 -7.79
C VAL A 105 -0.80 4.12 -6.51
N ASP A 106 -1.10 5.27 -5.91
CA ASP A 106 -2.08 5.33 -4.83
C ASP A 106 -3.46 4.93 -5.36
N ILE A 107 -4.25 4.25 -4.52
CA ILE A 107 -5.55 3.68 -4.88
C ILE A 107 -6.46 4.73 -5.54
N ASN A 108 -6.63 5.89 -4.92
CA ASN A 108 -7.53 6.94 -5.42
C ASN A 108 -7.11 7.44 -6.81
N THR A 109 -5.80 7.61 -7.04
CA THR A 109 -5.25 7.99 -8.35
C THR A 109 -5.46 6.89 -9.41
N ILE A 110 -5.35 5.62 -9.03
CA ILE A 110 -5.64 4.51 -9.94
C ILE A 110 -7.12 4.48 -10.29
N LEU A 111 -8.00 4.55 -9.29
CA LEU A 111 -9.45 4.48 -9.47
C LEU A 111 -9.96 5.64 -10.36
N GLN A 112 -9.50 6.87 -10.13
CA GLN A 112 -9.82 8.04 -10.97
C GLN A 112 -9.40 7.88 -12.45
N SER A 113 -8.34 7.10 -12.72
CA SER A 113 -7.84 6.90 -14.11
C SER A 113 -8.33 5.60 -14.75
N LEU A 114 -9.25 4.87 -14.11
CA LEU A 114 -9.70 3.56 -14.61
C LEU A 114 -10.38 3.67 -15.97
N VAL A 115 -11.37 4.55 -16.12
CA VAL A 115 -12.14 4.69 -17.36
C VAL A 115 -11.22 5.13 -18.50
N GLU A 116 -10.35 6.11 -18.25
CA GLU A 116 -9.38 6.60 -19.24
C GLU A 116 -8.45 5.48 -19.75
N ARG A 117 -7.99 4.60 -18.85
CA ARG A 117 -6.95 3.60 -19.17
C ARG A 117 -7.48 2.23 -19.58
N TYR A 118 -8.69 1.89 -19.15
CA TYR A 118 -9.26 0.55 -19.27
C TYR A 118 -10.73 0.54 -19.70
N GLY A 119 -11.31 1.69 -20.09
CA GLY A 119 -12.71 1.78 -20.50
C GLY A 119 -13.06 0.87 -21.69
N ASP A 120 -12.08 0.53 -22.54
CA ASP A 120 -12.22 -0.44 -23.62
C ASP A 120 -12.43 -1.90 -23.13
N ARG A 121 -12.15 -2.17 -21.86
CA ARG A 121 -12.27 -3.47 -21.19
C ARG A 121 -13.40 -3.51 -20.16
N MET A 122 -14.24 -2.49 -20.14
CA MET A 122 -15.36 -2.32 -19.21
C MET A 122 -16.70 -2.46 -19.94
N GLU A 123 -17.69 -2.97 -19.21
CA GLU A 123 -19.09 -2.81 -19.62
C GLU A 123 -19.53 -1.35 -19.43
N VAL A 124 -20.59 -0.96 -20.13
CA VAL A 124 -21.09 0.43 -20.10
C VAL A 124 -21.43 0.87 -18.67
N ASP A 125 -22.07 -0.01 -17.90
CA ASP A 125 -22.46 0.27 -16.52
C ASP A 125 -21.25 0.36 -15.57
N GLU A 126 -20.24 -0.52 -15.75
CA GLU A 126 -18.98 -0.45 -15.00
C GLU A 126 -18.24 0.87 -15.27
N ALA A 127 -18.18 1.29 -16.54
CA ALA A 127 -17.55 2.56 -16.93
C ALA A 127 -18.31 3.75 -16.33
N HIS A 128 -19.65 3.70 -16.30
CA HIS A 128 -20.47 4.71 -15.65
C HIS A 128 -20.19 4.81 -14.15
N HIS A 129 -20.15 3.69 -13.41
CA HIS A 129 -19.87 3.70 -11.97
C HIS A 129 -18.45 4.22 -11.67
N CYS A 130 -17.45 3.81 -12.45
CA CYS A 130 -16.09 4.34 -12.32
C CYS A 130 -16.02 5.84 -12.62
N GLN A 131 -16.84 6.35 -13.55
CA GLN A 131 -16.91 7.78 -13.86
C GLN A 131 -17.54 8.56 -12.69
N VAL A 132 -18.63 8.06 -12.11
CA VAL A 132 -19.25 8.62 -10.89
C VAL A 132 -18.24 8.70 -9.75
N TYR A 133 -17.49 7.62 -9.50
CA TYR A 133 -16.39 7.63 -8.52
C TYR A 133 -15.37 8.73 -8.84
N SER A 134 -14.89 8.80 -10.09
CA SER A 134 -13.86 9.76 -10.49
C SER A 134 -14.30 11.21 -10.27
N ASP A 135 -15.52 11.54 -10.70
CA ASP A 135 -16.07 12.90 -10.60
C ASP A 135 -16.32 13.29 -9.14
N GLY A 136 -16.95 12.39 -8.36
CA GLY A 136 -17.18 12.59 -6.92
C GLY A 136 -15.85 12.73 -6.16
N ARG A 137 -14.88 11.86 -6.43
CA ARG A 137 -13.57 11.89 -5.78
C ARG A 137 -12.84 13.20 -6.04
N ARG A 138 -12.90 13.72 -7.26
CA ARG A 138 -12.26 15.00 -7.62
C ARG A 138 -12.84 16.15 -6.81
N LEU A 139 -14.15 16.16 -6.57
CA LEU A 139 -14.79 17.16 -5.72
C LEU A 139 -14.33 17.03 -4.26
N LEU A 140 -14.31 15.81 -3.71
CA LEU A 140 -13.85 15.56 -2.34
C LEU A 140 -12.39 16.01 -2.13
N GLU A 141 -11.50 15.74 -3.09
CA GLU A 141 -10.08 16.09 -2.98
C GLU A 141 -9.81 17.60 -2.98
N ILE A 142 -10.64 18.39 -3.67
CA ILE A 142 -10.55 19.86 -3.64
C ILE A 142 -10.74 20.37 -2.20
N LEU A 143 -11.68 19.78 -1.46
CA LEU A 143 -12.01 20.19 -0.09
C LEU A 143 -11.06 19.59 0.94
N LEU A 144 -10.62 18.34 0.75
CA LEU A 144 -9.55 17.74 1.58
C LEU A 144 -8.26 18.55 1.49
N SER A 145 -7.95 19.12 0.32
CA SER A 145 -6.74 19.93 0.11
C SER A 145 -6.88 21.37 0.60
N ASN A 146 -8.10 21.84 0.87
CA ASN A 146 -8.39 23.20 1.35
C ASN A 146 -9.46 23.16 2.48
N PRO A 147 -9.10 22.75 3.70
CA PRO A 147 -10.05 22.66 4.81
C PRO A 147 -10.68 24.02 5.16
N ASP A 148 -9.97 25.13 4.94
CA ASP A 148 -10.50 26.49 5.13
C ASP A 148 -11.58 26.86 4.08
N ALA A 149 -11.53 26.23 2.90
CA ALA A 149 -12.58 26.41 1.89
C ALA A 149 -13.88 25.73 2.32
N ALA A 150 -13.80 24.62 3.06
CA ALA A 150 -14.98 23.91 3.60
C ALA A 150 -15.80 24.78 4.57
N LEU A 151 -15.16 25.72 5.28
CA LEU A 151 -15.83 26.64 6.19
C LEU A 151 -16.67 27.71 5.48
N ASN A 152 -16.33 28.01 4.22
CA ASN A 152 -16.97 29.07 3.42
C ASN A 152 -17.93 28.54 2.34
N LEU A 153 -18.22 27.23 2.35
CA LEU A 153 -19.17 26.64 1.41
C LEU A 153 -20.57 27.20 1.63
N THR A 154 -21.21 27.59 0.53
CA THR A 154 -22.64 27.88 0.45
C THR A 154 -23.46 26.63 0.77
N ASP A 155 -24.75 26.79 1.07
CA ASP A 155 -25.63 25.66 1.33
C ASP A 155 -25.76 24.72 0.10
N GLU A 156 -25.66 25.26 -1.11
CA GLU A 156 -25.67 24.49 -2.36
C GLU A 156 -24.40 23.64 -2.50
N GLU A 157 -23.21 24.22 -2.28
CA GLU A 157 -21.94 23.49 -2.32
C GLU A 157 -21.84 22.43 -1.21
N ARG A 158 -22.44 22.68 -0.04
CA ARG A 158 -22.54 21.69 1.05
C ARG A 158 -23.41 20.51 0.66
N GLU A 159 -24.52 20.75 -0.02
CA GLU A 159 -25.39 19.68 -0.49
C GLU A 159 -24.73 18.89 -1.61
N GLU A 160 -24.06 19.55 -2.56
CA GLU A 160 -23.26 18.90 -3.60
C GLU A 160 -22.17 18.01 -3.00
N TYR A 161 -21.47 18.50 -1.98
CA TYR A 161 -20.49 17.70 -1.23
C TYR A 161 -21.13 16.46 -0.58
N ARG A 162 -22.27 16.62 0.10
CA ARG A 162 -22.94 15.49 0.76
C ARG A 162 -23.40 14.44 -0.24
N ILE A 163 -23.89 14.87 -1.41
CA ILE A 163 -24.27 13.97 -2.50
C ILE A 163 -23.02 13.24 -2.99
N ALA A 164 -21.93 13.95 -3.27
CA ALA A 164 -20.69 13.36 -3.72
C ALA A 164 -20.08 12.38 -2.69
N ASP A 165 -20.07 12.71 -1.41
CA ASP A 165 -19.56 11.83 -0.34
C ASP A 165 -20.37 10.53 -0.27
N ARG A 166 -21.70 10.62 -0.32
CA ARG A 166 -22.59 9.45 -0.30
C ARG A 166 -22.42 8.60 -1.54
N ASP A 167 -22.57 9.20 -2.72
CA ASP A 167 -22.57 8.47 -3.99
C ASP A 167 -21.16 7.92 -4.30
N ASN A 168 -20.09 8.60 -3.87
CA ASN A 168 -18.72 8.11 -4.03
C ASN A 168 -18.39 6.97 -3.07
N SER A 169 -18.98 6.93 -1.87
CA SER A 169 -18.85 5.78 -0.97
C SER A 169 -19.37 4.51 -1.65
N ASP A 170 -20.56 4.58 -2.24
CA ASP A 170 -21.16 3.44 -2.96
C ASP A 170 -20.34 3.10 -4.23
N ALA A 171 -19.94 4.12 -5.01
CA ALA A 171 -19.17 3.92 -6.23
C ALA A 171 -17.73 3.40 -5.98
N THR A 172 -17.17 3.58 -4.78
CA THR A 172 -15.83 3.11 -4.42
C THR A 172 -15.75 1.59 -4.48
N GLU A 173 -16.77 0.88 -3.97
CA GLU A 173 -16.77 -0.58 -3.96
C GLU A 173 -16.74 -1.13 -5.39
N ASP A 174 -17.56 -0.58 -6.27
CA ASP A 174 -17.64 -0.98 -7.67
C ASP A 174 -16.36 -0.64 -8.43
N ALA A 175 -15.81 0.56 -8.25
CA ALA A 175 -14.55 0.97 -8.87
C ALA A 175 -13.41 0.02 -8.48
N VAL A 176 -13.37 -0.45 -7.22
CA VAL A 176 -12.36 -1.39 -6.76
C VAL A 176 -12.56 -2.78 -7.35
N LYS A 177 -13.81 -3.28 -7.41
CA LYS A 177 -14.11 -4.56 -8.09
C LYS A 177 -13.65 -4.53 -9.55
N VAL A 178 -13.96 -3.44 -10.27
CA VAL A 178 -13.53 -3.23 -11.65
C VAL A 178 -12.00 -3.15 -11.74
N MET A 179 -11.34 -2.41 -10.85
CA MET A 179 -9.87 -2.36 -10.79
C MET A 179 -9.26 -3.75 -10.64
N LEU A 180 -9.76 -4.56 -9.71
CA LEU A 180 -9.23 -5.91 -9.49
C LEU A 180 -9.43 -6.81 -10.71
N ARG A 181 -10.53 -6.64 -11.45
CA ARG A 181 -10.80 -7.36 -12.70
C ARG A 181 -9.89 -6.92 -13.85
N VAL A 182 -9.81 -5.62 -14.13
CA VAL A 182 -9.08 -5.08 -15.31
C VAL A 182 -7.59 -4.92 -15.07
N ARG A 183 -7.18 -4.77 -13.80
CA ARG A 183 -5.81 -4.44 -13.37
C ARG A 183 -5.53 -5.00 -11.97
N PHE A 184 -5.53 -6.33 -11.86
CA PHE A 184 -5.16 -7.00 -10.61
C PHE A 184 -3.73 -6.62 -10.15
N PRO A 185 -3.54 -6.16 -8.89
CA PRO A 185 -2.23 -5.80 -8.39
C PRO A 185 -1.38 -7.03 -8.08
N SER A 186 -0.09 -6.98 -8.42
CA SER A 186 0.88 -8.01 -8.02
C SER A 186 1.54 -7.68 -6.68
N ILE A 187 1.60 -6.38 -6.34
CA ILE A 187 2.15 -5.88 -5.09
C ILE A 187 1.19 -4.83 -4.53
N VAL A 188 0.80 -4.98 -3.27
CA VAL A 188 0.06 -3.96 -2.52
C VAL A 188 0.89 -3.42 -1.37
N CYS A 189 1.11 -2.11 -1.35
CA CYS A 189 1.75 -1.39 -0.26
C CYS A 189 0.70 -0.70 0.60
N MET A 190 0.74 -0.86 1.93
CA MET A 190 -0.18 -0.15 2.83
C MET A 190 0.39 -0.06 4.24
N THR A 191 -0.21 0.74 5.13
CA THR A 191 0.26 0.72 6.53
C THR A 191 -0.17 -0.55 7.25
N THR A 192 0.59 -0.95 8.27
CA THR A 192 0.21 -2.08 9.15
C THR A 192 -1.18 -1.86 9.76
N ALA A 193 -1.51 -0.63 10.16
CA ALA A 193 -2.83 -0.29 10.70
C ALA A 193 -3.93 -0.46 9.64
N SER A 194 -3.71 0.04 8.42
CA SER A 194 -4.65 -0.14 7.31
C SER A 194 -4.90 -1.62 7.05
N LEU A 195 -3.83 -2.44 6.97
CA LEU A 195 -3.95 -3.88 6.74
C LEU A 195 -4.79 -4.57 7.83
N LEU A 196 -4.58 -4.21 9.10
CA LEU A 196 -5.36 -4.78 10.21
C LEU A 196 -6.84 -4.39 10.18
N ASN A 197 -7.17 -3.21 9.64
CA ASN A 197 -8.55 -2.73 9.55
C ASN A 197 -9.30 -3.37 8.38
N ILE A 198 -8.69 -3.41 7.19
CA ILE A 198 -9.35 -3.88 5.95
C ILE A 198 -9.36 -5.41 5.77
N THR A 199 -8.80 -6.16 6.73
CA THR A 199 -8.81 -7.63 6.74
C THR A 199 -10.00 -8.21 7.51
N SER A 200 -10.92 -7.37 7.95
CA SER A 200 -12.17 -7.82 8.56
C SER A 200 -13.11 -8.40 7.50
N GLN A 201 -13.91 -9.39 7.87
CA GLN A 201 -14.83 -10.05 6.93
C GLN A 201 -15.86 -9.03 6.41
N GLY A 202 -16.05 -8.99 5.08
CA GLY A 202 -16.96 -8.05 4.41
C GLY A 202 -16.29 -6.73 3.99
N GLU A 203 -15.01 -6.53 4.30
CA GLU A 203 -14.25 -5.38 3.84
C GLU A 203 -13.83 -5.51 2.37
N LEU A 204 -13.65 -4.35 1.74
CA LEU A 204 -13.35 -4.15 0.31
C LEU A 204 -12.23 -5.03 -0.26
N PHE A 205 -11.24 -5.38 0.56
CA PHE A 205 -10.06 -6.12 0.13
C PHE A 205 -9.96 -7.53 0.73
N TYR A 206 -10.97 -7.99 1.48
CA TYR A 206 -10.90 -9.25 2.21
C TYR A 206 -10.47 -10.44 1.32
N ASP A 207 -11.15 -10.63 0.19
CA ASP A 207 -10.85 -11.72 -0.75
C ASP A 207 -9.46 -11.58 -1.37
N LEU A 208 -9.08 -10.36 -1.79
CA LEU A 208 -7.74 -10.10 -2.33
C LEU A 208 -6.65 -10.50 -1.33
N LEU A 209 -6.79 -10.05 -0.09
CA LEU A 209 -5.79 -10.25 0.95
C LEU A 209 -5.67 -11.72 1.36
N SER A 210 -6.77 -12.50 1.27
CA SER A 210 -6.75 -13.95 1.49
C SER A 210 -5.82 -14.70 0.52
N THR A 211 -5.55 -14.14 -0.67
CA THR A 211 -4.65 -14.74 -1.67
C THR A 211 -3.17 -14.40 -1.44
N CYS A 212 -2.85 -13.64 -0.38
CA CYS A 212 -1.49 -13.25 -0.06
C CYS A 212 -0.60 -14.46 0.17
N THR A 213 0.43 -14.56 -0.66
CA THR A 213 1.44 -15.62 -0.54
C THR A 213 2.64 -15.15 0.28
N ILE A 214 2.93 -13.84 0.25
CA ILE A 214 4.14 -13.26 0.83
C ILE A 214 3.81 -11.90 1.45
N HIS A 215 4.16 -11.74 2.72
CA HIS A 215 4.02 -10.51 3.47
C HIS A 215 5.41 -9.96 3.84
N ILE A 216 5.70 -8.73 3.42
CA ILE A 216 6.94 -8.02 3.71
C ILE A 216 6.63 -6.88 4.68
N SER A 217 7.26 -6.90 5.86
CA SER A 217 7.18 -5.81 6.83
C SER A 217 8.45 -4.97 6.75
N ASP A 218 8.34 -3.75 6.21
CA ASP A 218 9.41 -2.74 6.20
C ASP A 218 9.38 -1.88 7.48
N GLU A 219 10.55 -1.44 7.92
CA GLU A 219 10.78 -0.80 9.22
C GLU A 219 10.08 -1.54 10.38
N ALA A 220 10.17 -2.86 10.37
CA ALA A 220 9.42 -3.75 11.25
C ALA A 220 9.77 -3.61 12.74
N SER A 221 10.92 -3.02 13.07
CA SER A 221 11.26 -2.65 14.45
C SER A 221 10.25 -1.67 15.08
N GLN A 222 9.44 -0.99 14.26
CA GLN A 222 8.38 -0.09 14.69
C GLN A 222 7.00 -0.75 14.76
N ILE A 223 6.87 -2.03 14.40
CA ILE A 223 5.60 -2.74 14.47
C ILE A 223 5.43 -3.29 15.90
N PRO A 224 4.34 -2.95 16.61
CA PRO A 224 4.07 -3.57 17.90
C PRO A 224 3.94 -5.09 17.79
N GLU A 225 4.51 -5.84 18.73
CA GLU A 225 4.43 -7.31 18.75
C GLU A 225 2.98 -7.83 18.59
N PRO A 226 1.95 -7.31 19.30
CA PRO A 226 0.59 -7.79 19.12
C PRO A 226 0.05 -7.61 17.70
N ALA A 227 0.45 -6.54 17.02
CA ALA A 227 0.08 -6.29 15.63
C ALA A 227 0.75 -7.32 14.70
N PHE A 228 2.05 -7.58 14.90
CA PHE A 228 2.77 -8.59 14.13
C PHE A 228 2.19 -10.00 14.32
N VAL A 229 1.91 -10.41 15.57
CA VAL A 229 1.27 -11.69 15.87
C VAL A 229 -0.10 -11.78 15.20
N THR A 230 -0.89 -10.71 15.23
CA THR A 230 -2.19 -10.68 14.56
C THR A 230 -2.05 -10.90 13.05
N LEU A 231 -1.07 -10.26 12.40
CA LEU A 231 -0.80 -10.46 10.97
C LEU A 231 -0.33 -11.88 10.68
N ALA A 232 0.58 -12.42 11.47
CA ALA A 232 1.07 -13.79 11.32
C ALA A 232 -0.05 -14.84 11.47
N CYS A 233 -1.01 -14.60 12.37
CA CYS A 233 -2.18 -15.46 12.53
C CYS A 233 -3.19 -15.34 11.38
N ARG A 234 -3.36 -14.13 10.81
CA ARG A 234 -4.31 -13.87 9.71
C ARG A 234 -3.79 -14.35 8.35
N PHE A 235 -2.48 -14.26 8.11
CA PHE A 235 -1.86 -14.57 6.83
C PHE A 235 -1.00 -15.82 6.91
N GLN A 236 -1.46 -16.91 6.27
CA GLN A 236 -0.65 -18.11 6.01
C GLN A 236 0.34 -17.89 4.85
N ALA A 237 1.08 -16.79 4.92
CA ALA A 237 2.06 -16.35 3.94
C ALA A 237 3.49 -16.61 4.45
N GLN A 238 4.47 -16.54 3.55
CA GLN A 238 5.86 -16.32 3.96
C GLN A 238 6.00 -14.89 4.48
N HIS A 239 6.60 -14.73 5.67
CA HIS A 239 6.81 -13.45 6.33
C HIS A 239 8.27 -13.01 6.19
N ILE A 240 8.50 -11.83 5.62
CA ILE A 240 9.83 -11.23 5.48
C ILE A 240 9.85 -9.93 6.28
N VAL A 241 10.66 -9.88 7.33
CA VAL A 241 10.67 -8.82 8.32
C VAL A 241 11.97 -8.04 8.17
N ILE A 242 11.89 -6.79 7.76
CA ILE A 242 13.04 -5.92 7.50
C ILE A 242 13.01 -4.78 8.52
N GLY A 243 14.08 -4.61 9.29
CA GLY A 243 14.10 -3.58 10.32
C GLY A 243 15.48 -3.30 10.90
N ASP A 244 15.49 -2.40 11.88
CA ASP A 244 16.67 -2.13 12.69
C ASP A 244 16.28 -1.95 14.15
N ILE A 245 16.64 -2.92 14.98
CA ILE A 245 16.39 -2.86 16.44
C ILE A 245 17.05 -1.66 17.14
N ASN A 246 18.05 -1.03 16.50
CA ASN A 246 18.73 0.15 17.05
C ASN A 246 18.10 1.47 16.60
N GLN A 247 17.02 1.42 15.80
CA GLN A 247 16.25 2.59 15.39
C GLN A 247 14.97 2.72 16.23
N LEU A 248 13.99 3.46 15.72
CA LEU A 248 12.73 3.72 16.41
C LEU A 248 12.05 2.40 16.81
N GLN A 249 11.61 2.36 18.06
CA GLN A 249 10.76 1.31 18.61
C GLN A 249 9.28 1.64 18.38
N PRO A 250 8.36 0.69 18.58
CA PRO A 250 6.94 0.95 18.45
C PRO A 250 6.51 2.02 19.45
N HIS A 251 5.70 2.98 18.99
CA HIS A 251 5.12 3.97 19.89
C HIS A 251 4.04 3.33 20.75
N VAL A 252 4.26 3.25 22.06
CA VAL A 252 3.28 2.74 23.02
C VAL A 252 2.93 3.85 24.00
N ARG A 253 1.67 4.28 24.02
CA ARG A 253 1.18 5.32 24.96
C ARG A 253 1.18 4.84 26.41
N CYS A 254 1.02 3.54 26.61
CA CYS A 254 1.01 2.91 27.93
C CYS A 254 2.42 2.38 28.26
N PRO A 255 3.05 2.82 29.37
CA PRO A 255 4.32 2.26 29.82
C PRO A 255 4.26 0.73 29.93
N GLN A 256 5.35 0.03 29.62
CA GLN A 256 5.44 -1.43 29.81
C GLN A 256 5.23 -1.85 31.27
N SER A 257 5.44 -0.93 32.22
CA SER A 257 5.21 -1.15 33.66
C SER A 257 3.75 -0.99 34.10
N SER A 258 2.85 -0.60 33.21
CA SER A 258 1.44 -0.40 33.54
C SER A 258 0.77 -1.75 33.74
N ARG A 259 0.18 -1.96 34.93
CA ARG A 259 -0.63 -3.15 35.21
C ARG A 259 -2.02 -2.99 34.58
N PRO A 260 -2.62 -4.08 34.06
CA PRO A 260 -4.03 -4.05 33.68
C PRO A 260 -4.87 -3.70 34.91
N ALA A 261 -5.83 -2.79 34.74
CA ALA A 261 -6.81 -2.42 35.74
C ALA A 261 -7.84 -3.55 35.93
#